data_AF-A0A7L1VKU4-F1
#
_entry.id   AF-A0A7L1VKU4-F1
#
_cell.length_a   1.000
_cell.length_b   1.000
_cell.length_c   1.000
_cell.angle_alpha   90.00
_cell.angle_beta   90.00
_cell.angle_gamma   90.00
#
_symmetry.space_group_name_H-M   'P 1'
#
loop_
_entity.id
_entity.type
_entity.pdbx_description
1 polymer ?
#
loop_
_entity_poly.entity_id
_entity_poly.type
_entity_poly.pdbx_seq_one_letter_code
_entity_poly.pdbx_strand_id
1 'polypeptide(L)'
;MPYLDRQNRICGFLDIEENETCGKFLRRYFILDTQANHLLWYMDNPQNLAIGAGAVGSLQLTYISKVSIATPKQKPKTPFCFVINALSQRYFLQASDQKDLQDWVEALNRASKITVPKGGSVPPATEITKSPVVPQAQDRKPQVAYKTEIVGGVVVHTPISINQDGGEGGEVAAHPLLRRSQSYIPPSAAKPPAGPPVLKSGFCVKQGNVRKSWKRRFFVLDEFSISYYKCEQDKEPLRSILLKDVCKTHECLVKSGDLLMRDNLFEIITSSRTFYIQADSPEDMHSWIRAITGAVQALKIRPREMSFVRSTSVARPGGSSGPCQPRPLAEERRALSKAPSSSSWQPWTPVPQAEGQ
;
A
#
# COMPACT_ATOMS: atom_id res chain seq x y z
N MET A 1 1.01 -5.75 3.33
CA MET A 1 0.96 -7.17 2.92
C MET A 1 2.35 -7.63 2.55
N PRO A 2 2.85 -8.77 3.08
CA PRO A 2 4.11 -9.33 2.61
C PRO A 2 3.95 -9.87 1.18
N TYR A 3 5.00 -9.74 0.38
CA TYR A 3 5.08 -10.26 -0.98
C TYR A 3 6.46 -10.86 -1.24
N LEU A 4 6.60 -11.62 -2.32
CA LEU A 4 7.89 -12.15 -2.75
C LEU A 4 8.61 -11.12 -3.60
N ASP A 5 9.84 -10.76 -3.23
CA ASP A 5 10.70 -9.94 -4.08
C ASP A 5 11.23 -10.76 -5.28
N ARG A 6 11.93 -10.08 -6.21
CA ARG A 6 12.63 -10.73 -7.33
C ARG A 6 13.67 -11.78 -6.91
N GLN A 7 14.10 -11.81 -5.64
CA GLN A 7 15.02 -12.82 -5.10
C GLN A 7 14.27 -13.97 -4.40
N ASN A 8 12.95 -14.00 -4.52
CA ASN A 8 12.07 -14.99 -3.90
C ASN A 8 12.12 -14.97 -2.36
N ARG A 9 12.36 -13.79 -1.77
CA ARG A 9 12.32 -13.56 -0.32
C ARG A 9 11.02 -12.87 0.04
N ILE A 10 10.50 -13.19 1.21
CA ILE A 10 9.28 -12.55 1.72
C ILE A 10 9.66 -11.18 2.26
N CYS A 11 9.02 -10.12 1.78
CA CYS A 11 9.35 -8.75 2.14
C CYS A 11 8.10 -7.86 2.20
N GLY A 12 8.22 -6.69 2.80
CA GLY A 12 7.13 -5.73 2.88
C GLY A 12 7.30 -4.75 4.04
N PHE A 13 6.42 -3.76 4.12
CA PHE A 13 6.42 -2.81 5.21
C PHE A 13 5.65 -3.32 6.42
N LEU A 14 6.21 -3.11 7.61
CA LEU A 14 5.56 -3.25 8.90
C LEU A 14 5.98 -2.08 9.78
N ASP A 15 5.18 -1.76 10.78
CA ASP A 15 5.59 -0.79 11.79
C ASP A 15 6.08 -1.55 13.02
N ILE A 16 7.29 -1.26 13.50
CA ILE A 16 7.92 -1.91 14.66
C ILE A 16 8.03 -0.92 15.81
N GLU A 17 7.74 -1.36 17.03
CA GLU A 17 7.91 -0.54 18.22
C GLU A 17 9.40 -0.29 18.51
N GLU A 18 9.80 0.98 18.63
CA GLU A 18 11.22 1.37 18.79
C GLU A 18 11.82 0.85 20.11
N ASN A 19 11.04 0.92 21.19
CA ASN A 19 11.36 0.41 22.53
C ASN A 19 10.08 -0.12 23.17
N GLU A 20 10.14 -1.23 23.92
CA GLU A 20 8.97 -1.95 24.50
C GLU A 20 8.02 -1.12 25.38
N THR A 21 8.34 0.14 25.65
CA THR A 21 7.60 1.03 26.55
C THR A 21 7.25 2.38 25.93
N CYS A 22 7.72 2.69 24.72
CA CYS A 22 7.52 4.01 24.12
C CYS A 22 6.16 4.16 23.42
N GLY A 23 5.52 3.05 23.00
CA GLY A 23 4.28 3.07 22.23
C GLY A 23 4.40 3.73 20.85
N LYS A 24 5.63 4.02 20.40
CA LYS A 24 5.91 4.61 19.09
C LYS A 24 6.32 3.52 18.11
N PHE A 25 5.51 3.38 17.07
CA PHE A 25 5.77 2.47 15.97
C PHE A 25 6.47 3.20 14.83
N LEU A 26 7.52 2.60 14.31
CA LEU A 26 8.30 3.12 13.19
C LEU A 26 8.13 2.20 12.00
N ARG A 27 7.68 2.76 10.88
CA ARG A 27 7.57 2.05 9.61
C ARG A 27 8.95 1.61 9.13
N ARG A 28 9.11 0.32 8.85
CA ARG A 28 10.33 -0.29 8.32
C ARG A 28 10.01 -1.25 7.21
N TYR A 29 10.96 -1.43 6.29
CA TYR A 29 10.87 -2.44 5.25
C TYR A 29 11.56 -3.71 5.73
N PHE A 30 10.80 -4.78 5.91
CA PHE A 30 11.28 -6.07 6.37
C PHE A 30 11.60 -6.98 5.18
N ILE A 31 12.66 -7.76 5.34
CA ILE A 31 13.06 -8.85 4.45
C ILE A 31 13.27 -10.09 5.31
N LEU A 32 12.45 -11.09 5.09
CA LEU A 32 12.55 -12.42 5.67
C LEU A 32 13.38 -13.30 4.71
N ASP A 33 14.66 -13.43 5.01
CA ASP A 33 15.61 -14.25 4.28
C ASP A 33 15.78 -15.60 4.97
N THR A 34 15.02 -16.58 4.49
CA THR A 34 15.05 -17.96 5.02
C THR A 34 16.35 -18.69 4.68
N GLN A 35 17.03 -18.32 3.60
CA GLN A 35 18.30 -18.94 3.21
C GLN A 35 19.43 -18.44 4.09
N ALA A 36 19.46 -17.13 4.38
CA ALA A 36 20.45 -16.52 5.25
C ALA A 36 20.12 -16.69 6.74
N ASN A 37 18.96 -17.26 7.11
CA ASN A 37 18.49 -17.40 8.50
C ASN A 37 18.32 -16.05 9.23
N HIS A 38 17.88 -15.00 8.53
CA HIS A 38 17.68 -13.67 9.13
C HIS A 38 16.36 -13.01 8.71
N LEU A 39 15.72 -12.35 9.67
CA LEU A 39 14.75 -11.29 9.45
C LEU A 39 15.48 -9.95 9.56
N LEU A 40 15.57 -9.21 8.46
CA LEU A 40 16.25 -7.92 8.38
C LEU A 40 15.20 -6.82 8.24
N TRP A 41 15.48 -5.62 8.74
CA TRP A 41 14.66 -4.45 8.46
C TRP A 41 15.45 -3.17 8.20
N TYR A 42 14.93 -2.36 7.29
CA TYR A 42 15.56 -1.18 6.75
C TYR A 42 14.67 0.06 6.90
N MET A 43 15.25 1.25 6.69
CA MET A 43 14.51 2.52 6.70
C MET A 43 13.45 2.62 5.60
N ASP A 44 13.74 2.03 4.45
CA ASP A 44 12.87 1.91 3.29
C ASP A 44 13.34 0.65 2.52
N ASN A 45 12.70 0.32 1.41
CA ASN A 45 13.19 -0.73 0.51
C ASN A 45 14.67 -0.47 0.17
N PRO A 46 15.60 -1.42 0.39
CA PRO A 46 17.03 -1.24 0.15
C PRO A 46 17.38 -0.73 -1.25
N GLN A 47 16.56 -1.05 -2.25
CA GLN A 47 16.75 -0.58 -3.63
C GLN A 47 16.53 0.92 -3.79
N ASN A 48 15.84 1.57 -2.85
CA ASN A 48 15.58 3.00 -2.82
C ASN A 48 16.54 3.77 -1.93
N LEU A 49 17.41 3.07 -1.19
CA LEU A 49 18.40 3.66 -0.31
C LEU A 49 19.71 3.97 -1.05
N ALA A 50 20.54 4.79 -0.42
CA ALA A 50 21.89 5.04 -0.91
C ALA A 50 22.71 3.73 -0.90
N ILE A 51 23.63 3.60 -1.86
CA ILE A 51 24.55 2.45 -1.93
C ILE A 51 25.32 2.36 -0.61
N GLY A 52 25.34 1.17 -0.01
CA GLY A 52 25.97 0.93 1.29
C GLY A 52 25.10 1.18 2.51
N ALA A 53 23.83 1.58 2.35
CA ALA A 53 22.89 1.66 3.47
C ALA A 53 22.64 0.26 4.07
N GLY A 54 23.04 0.08 5.33
CA GLY A 54 22.85 -1.18 6.06
C GLY A 54 21.43 -1.38 6.59
N ALA A 55 21.17 -2.59 7.07
CA ALA A 55 19.96 -2.88 7.86
C ALA A 55 20.00 -2.09 9.17
N VAL A 56 18.84 -1.61 9.62
CA VAL A 56 18.71 -0.91 10.91
C VAL A 56 18.52 -1.89 12.05
N GLY A 57 18.06 -3.09 11.74
CA GLY A 57 18.18 -4.21 12.66
C GLY A 57 18.01 -5.54 11.97
N SER A 58 18.29 -6.58 12.74
CA SER A 58 18.34 -7.96 12.29
C SER A 58 17.95 -8.87 13.43
N LEU A 59 17.23 -9.94 13.11
CA LEU A 59 16.87 -11.00 14.03
C LEU A 59 17.11 -12.35 13.36
N GLN A 60 17.93 -13.22 13.96
CA GLN A 60 18.09 -14.57 13.45
C GLN A 60 16.82 -15.39 13.64
N LEU A 61 16.42 -16.15 12.62
CA LEU A 61 15.15 -16.90 12.68
C LEU A 61 15.23 -18.02 13.72
N THR A 62 16.41 -18.60 13.93
CA THR A 62 16.71 -19.57 15.00
C THR A 62 16.49 -19.03 16.40
N TYR A 63 16.50 -17.70 16.58
CA TYR A 63 16.27 -17.07 17.89
C TYR A 63 14.79 -16.87 18.18
N ILE A 64 13.92 -16.98 17.17
CA ILE A 64 12.48 -16.82 17.30
C ILE A 64 11.90 -18.07 17.98
N SER A 65 11.39 -17.92 19.19
CA SER A 65 10.74 -19.01 19.93
C SER A 65 9.25 -19.10 19.61
N LYS A 66 8.58 -17.98 19.36
CA LYS A 66 7.14 -17.93 19.06
C LYS A 66 6.73 -16.64 18.36
N VAL A 67 5.91 -16.78 17.32
CA VAL A 67 5.20 -15.65 16.68
C VAL A 67 3.70 -15.81 16.88
N SER A 68 3.06 -14.80 17.46
CA SER A 68 1.62 -14.83 17.74
C SER A 68 0.98 -13.46 17.63
N ILE A 69 -0.31 -13.43 17.27
CA ILE A 69 -1.12 -12.21 17.33
C ILE A 69 -1.11 -11.65 18.76
N ALA A 70 -0.96 -10.33 18.88
CA ALA A 70 -0.87 -9.68 20.17
C ALA A 70 -2.24 -9.72 20.87
N THR A 71 -2.25 -10.17 22.12
CA THR A 71 -3.48 -10.19 22.92
C THR A 71 -3.76 -8.80 23.50
N PRO A 72 -5.02 -8.45 23.79
CA PRO A 72 -5.38 -7.15 24.40
C PRO A 72 -4.66 -6.88 25.74
N LYS A 73 -4.27 -7.95 26.46
CA LYS A 73 -3.51 -7.86 27.72
C LYS A 73 -2.07 -7.40 27.53
N GLN A 74 -1.51 -7.55 26.33
CA GLN A 74 -0.09 -7.28 26.03
C GLN A 74 0.18 -5.82 25.63
N LYS A 75 -0.82 -4.94 25.71
CA LYS A 75 -0.70 -3.48 25.59
C LYS A 75 -0.42 -2.87 24.20
N PRO A 76 -0.56 -3.52 23.02
CA PRO A 76 -0.75 -2.74 21.80
C PRO A 76 -2.19 -2.24 21.75
N LYS A 77 -2.37 -0.94 21.92
CA LYS A 77 -3.66 -0.26 21.67
C LYS A 77 -3.97 -0.13 20.16
N THR A 78 -3.07 -0.62 19.33
CA THR A 78 -3.09 -0.52 17.88
C THR A 78 -3.72 -1.79 17.27
N PRO A 79 -4.60 -1.65 16.27
CA PRO A 79 -5.16 -2.80 15.57
C PRO A 79 -4.07 -3.56 14.81
N PHE A 80 -4.35 -4.82 14.44
CA PHE A 80 -3.49 -5.63 13.57
C PHE A 80 -2.05 -5.84 14.08
N CYS A 81 -1.88 -5.98 15.40
CA CYS A 81 -0.57 -6.20 16.01
C CYS A 81 -0.26 -7.67 16.28
N PHE A 82 1.02 -8.03 16.15
CA PHE A 82 1.58 -9.31 16.54
C PHE A 82 2.91 -9.14 17.28
N VAL A 83 3.33 -10.22 17.94
CA VAL A 83 4.54 -10.27 18.75
C VAL A 83 5.44 -11.39 18.27
N ILE A 84 6.71 -11.05 18.07
CA ILE A 84 7.79 -12.02 17.89
C ILE A 84 8.52 -12.14 19.21
N ASN A 85 8.49 -13.31 19.83
CA ASN A 85 9.29 -13.62 21.03
C ASN A 85 10.60 -14.23 20.56
N ALA A 86 11.73 -13.64 20.95
CA ALA A 86 13.05 -14.13 20.57
C ALA A 86 14.07 -13.97 21.70
N LEU A 87 14.71 -15.09 22.09
CA LEU A 87 15.64 -15.17 23.23
C LEU A 87 15.14 -14.38 24.46
N SER A 88 15.71 -13.20 24.71
CA SER A 88 15.42 -12.33 25.85
C SER A 88 14.64 -11.06 25.51
N GLN A 89 14.11 -10.91 24.29
CA GLN A 89 13.37 -9.73 23.85
C GLN A 89 12.10 -10.10 23.09
N ARG A 90 11.10 -9.22 23.17
CA ARG A 90 9.89 -9.30 22.34
C ARG A 90 9.85 -8.10 21.40
N TYR A 91 9.48 -8.35 20.15
CA TYR A 91 9.25 -7.32 19.15
C TYR A 91 7.76 -7.20 18.92
N PHE A 92 7.22 -6.00 19.13
CA PHE A 92 5.84 -5.67 18.76
C PHE A 92 5.84 -5.10 17.35
N LEU A 93 5.06 -5.72 16.47
CA LEU A 93 4.89 -5.29 15.08
C LEU A 93 3.43 -5.06 14.78
N GLN A 94 3.16 -4.04 13.98
CA GLN A 94 1.85 -3.67 13.48
C GLN A 94 1.82 -3.84 11.96
N ALA A 95 0.80 -4.54 11.48
CA ALA A 95 0.48 -4.71 10.07
C ALA A 95 -0.53 -3.64 9.59
N SER A 96 -0.64 -3.45 8.28
CA SER A 96 -1.58 -2.47 7.69
C SER A 96 -3.04 -2.85 7.88
N ASP A 97 -3.33 -4.14 7.86
CA ASP A 97 -4.68 -4.70 7.91
C ASP A 97 -4.67 -6.16 8.43
N GLN A 98 -5.86 -6.74 8.53
CA GLN A 98 -6.05 -8.09 9.06
C GLN A 98 -5.39 -9.18 8.19
N LYS A 99 -5.35 -9.01 6.87
CA LYS A 99 -4.75 -9.98 5.95
C LYS A 99 -3.22 -9.90 6.03
N ASP A 100 -2.68 -8.68 6.00
CA ASP A 100 -1.26 -8.41 6.20
C ASP A 100 -0.74 -9.02 7.51
N LEU A 101 -1.48 -8.86 8.61
CA LEU A 101 -1.19 -9.50 9.89
C LEU A 101 -1.10 -11.02 9.77
N GLN A 102 -2.10 -11.66 9.16
CA GLN A 102 -2.16 -13.12 9.03
C GLN A 102 -1.02 -13.64 8.17
N ASP A 103 -0.78 -13.03 7.02
CA ASP A 103 0.26 -13.45 6.07
C ASP A 103 1.66 -13.34 6.70
N TRP A 104 1.95 -12.27 7.45
CA TRP A 104 3.22 -12.11 8.15
C TRP A 104 3.41 -13.12 9.28
N VAL A 105 2.39 -13.30 10.13
CA VAL A 105 2.44 -14.28 11.23
C VAL A 105 2.64 -15.68 10.68
N GLU A 106 1.97 -16.03 9.59
CA GLU A 106 2.12 -17.33 8.93
C GLU A 106 3.51 -17.50 8.32
N ALA A 107 3.99 -16.51 7.56
CA ALA A 107 5.31 -16.53 6.94
C ALA A 107 6.44 -16.70 7.98
N LEU A 108 6.40 -15.92 9.06
CA LEU A 108 7.40 -15.98 10.12
C LEU A 108 7.32 -17.31 10.88
N ASN A 109 6.13 -17.83 11.16
CA ASN A 109 6.00 -19.14 11.80
C ASN A 109 6.49 -20.29 10.91
N ARG A 110 6.28 -20.22 9.58
CA ARG A 110 6.85 -21.21 8.65
C ARG A 110 8.37 -21.13 8.61
N ALA A 111 8.92 -19.92 8.69
CA ALA A 111 10.36 -19.69 8.63
C ALA A 111 11.09 -20.03 9.94
N SER A 112 10.45 -19.85 11.11
CA SER A 112 11.04 -20.17 12.42
C SER A 112 10.89 -21.64 12.82
N LYS A 113 9.88 -22.34 12.28
CA LYS A 113 9.73 -23.80 12.45
C LYS A 113 10.78 -24.51 11.61
N ILE A 114 11.93 -24.76 12.23
CA ILE A 114 13.03 -25.65 11.79
C ILE A 114 12.52 -26.74 10.82
N THR A 115 12.59 -26.48 9.52
CA THR A 115 12.52 -27.55 8.53
C THR A 115 13.86 -28.27 8.61
N VAL A 116 13.87 -29.41 9.31
CA VAL A 116 14.95 -30.39 9.19
C VAL A 116 15.08 -30.72 7.70
N PRO A 117 16.26 -30.59 7.06
CA PRO A 117 16.45 -31.10 5.72
C PRO A 117 16.18 -32.61 5.76
N LYS A 118 15.07 -33.07 5.17
CA LYS A 118 14.88 -34.50 4.93
C LYS A 118 15.90 -34.92 3.86
N GLY A 119 17.05 -35.38 4.32
CA GLY A 119 17.98 -36.11 3.47
C GLY A 119 17.34 -37.40 2.97
N GLY A 120 17.61 -37.73 1.71
CA GLY A 120 17.68 -39.09 1.18
C GLY A 120 16.38 -39.91 1.18
N SER A 121 15.73 -39.96 0.02
CA SER A 121 14.72 -40.94 -0.35
C SER A 121 15.22 -42.38 -0.26
N VAL A 122 14.52 -43.24 0.48
CA VAL A 122 14.40 -44.68 0.18
C VAL A 122 12.96 -45.09 0.49
N PRO A 123 12.21 -45.71 -0.45
CA PRO A 123 10.89 -46.24 -0.16
C PRO A 123 10.98 -47.69 0.33
N PRO A 124 10.03 -48.16 1.16
CA PRO A 124 9.65 -49.56 1.11
C PRO A 124 8.23 -49.72 0.60
N ALA A 125 8.07 -50.85 -0.09
CA ALA A 125 6.94 -51.27 -0.88
C ALA A 125 5.70 -51.63 -0.05
N THR A 126 4.59 -51.59 -0.79
CA THR A 126 3.29 -52.26 -0.62
C THR A 126 3.26 -53.53 0.25
N GLU A 127 2.25 -53.65 1.12
CA GLU A 127 1.44 -54.88 1.27
C GLU A 127 0.00 -54.56 1.75
N ILE A 128 -0.89 -55.51 1.47
CA ILE A 128 -2.32 -55.40 1.18
C ILE A 128 -3.13 -56.23 2.21
N THR A 129 -4.24 -55.65 2.71
CA THR A 129 -5.53 -56.28 3.12
C THR A 129 -5.58 -57.28 4.29
N LYS A 130 -6.38 -56.96 5.33
CA LYS A 130 -7.72 -57.58 5.64
C LYS A 130 -8.31 -57.06 6.96
N SER A 131 -9.61 -56.74 6.91
CA SER A 131 -10.53 -56.44 8.02
C SER A 131 -11.13 -57.73 8.63
N PRO A 132 -11.79 -57.65 9.81
CA PRO A 132 -13.25 -57.81 9.79
C PRO A 132 -14.04 -56.98 10.84
N VAL A 133 -15.20 -56.49 10.36
CA VAL A 133 -16.58 -56.53 10.89
C VAL A 133 -16.90 -56.17 12.36
N VAL A 134 -17.87 -55.25 12.44
CA VAL A 134 -18.56 -54.60 13.59
C VAL A 134 -19.76 -55.43 14.07
N PRO A 135 -20.23 -55.24 15.32
CA PRO A 135 -21.65 -54.86 15.47
C PRO A 135 -21.89 -53.54 16.24
N GLN A 136 -22.86 -52.79 15.72
CA GLN A 136 -23.56 -51.57 16.18
C GLN A 136 -24.18 -51.74 17.59
N ALA A 137 -24.62 -50.74 18.37
CA ALA A 137 -24.74 -49.27 18.28
C ALA A 137 -25.10 -48.77 19.70
N GLN A 138 -24.83 -47.49 20.04
CA GLN A 138 -25.80 -46.60 20.73
C GLN A 138 -25.31 -45.15 20.92
N ASP A 139 -26.30 -44.26 20.77
CA ASP A 139 -26.49 -42.81 20.94
C ASP A 139 -25.46 -41.85 21.60
N ARG A 140 -25.34 -40.69 20.92
CA ARG A 140 -25.42 -39.25 21.35
C ARG A 140 -24.33 -38.56 22.22
N LYS A 141 -23.82 -37.45 21.61
CA LYS A 141 -23.21 -36.15 22.08
C LYS A 141 -23.55 -35.65 23.50
N PRO A 142 -22.93 -34.55 24.03
CA PRO A 142 -21.57 -33.99 23.86
C PRO A 142 -20.87 -33.64 25.22
N GLN A 143 -19.53 -33.54 25.26
CA GLN A 143 -18.75 -33.14 26.45
C GLN A 143 -18.76 -31.61 26.69
N VAL A 144 -19.03 -31.20 27.94
CA VAL A 144 -19.05 -29.81 28.43
C VAL A 144 -17.78 -29.51 29.24
N ALA A 145 -17.24 -28.29 29.07
CA ALA A 145 -16.02 -27.77 29.69
C ALA A 145 -16.20 -27.40 31.19
N TYR A 146 -15.13 -27.53 31.98
CA TYR A 146 -15.07 -27.12 33.39
C TYR A 146 -14.02 -26.00 33.61
N LYS A 147 -14.28 -25.08 34.56
CA LYS A 147 -13.36 -24.02 34.99
C LYS A 147 -13.08 -24.18 36.49
N THR A 148 -11.81 -24.24 36.88
CA THR A 148 -11.35 -24.28 38.28
C THR A 148 -10.84 -22.92 38.75
N GLU A 149 -11.19 -22.52 39.98
CA GLU A 149 -10.56 -21.43 40.73
C GLU A 149 -10.20 -21.93 42.14
N ILE A 150 -9.14 -21.35 42.73
CA ILE A 150 -8.61 -21.70 44.06
C ILE A 150 -8.76 -20.48 44.97
N VAL A 151 -9.50 -20.61 46.08
CA VAL A 151 -9.52 -19.62 47.16
C VAL A 151 -9.42 -20.37 48.49
N GLY A 152 -8.39 -20.09 49.29
CA GLY A 152 -8.31 -20.53 50.69
C GLY A 152 -7.93 -22.00 50.97
N GLY A 153 -7.25 -22.69 50.04
CA GLY A 153 -6.56 -23.96 50.37
C GLY A 153 -7.40 -25.24 50.46
N VAL A 154 -8.64 -25.26 49.96
CA VAL A 154 -9.48 -26.47 49.87
C VAL A 154 -10.22 -26.51 48.52
N VAL A 155 -10.23 -27.67 47.84
CA VAL A 155 -10.90 -27.91 46.55
C VAL A 155 -12.32 -28.44 46.80
N VAL A 156 -13.34 -27.70 46.38
CA VAL A 156 -14.76 -28.13 46.41
C VAL A 156 -15.35 -27.98 45.01
N HIS A 157 -15.95 -29.05 44.48
CA HIS A 157 -16.63 -29.08 43.19
C HIS A 157 -18.15 -29.01 43.39
N THR A 158 -18.81 -27.95 42.92
CA THR A 158 -20.28 -27.85 42.94
C THR A 158 -20.82 -27.48 41.56
N PRO A 159 -21.80 -28.23 41.02
CA PRO A 159 -22.31 -28.03 39.66
C PRO A 159 -23.24 -26.82 39.50
N ILE A 160 -23.24 -26.24 38.28
CA ILE A 160 -24.06 -25.09 37.85
C ILE A 160 -25.44 -25.59 37.41
N SER A 161 -26.49 -25.11 38.08
CA SER A 161 -27.88 -25.22 37.62
C SER A 161 -28.40 -23.85 37.17
N ILE A 162 -28.85 -23.80 35.92
CA ILE A 162 -29.55 -22.69 35.27
C ILE A 162 -31.04 -22.87 35.59
N ASN A 163 -31.74 -21.83 36.06
CA ASN A 163 -33.10 -21.43 35.61
C ASN A 163 -33.70 -20.25 36.43
N GLN A 164 -34.59 -19.53 35.73
CA GLN A 164 -35.47 -18.39 36.07
C GLN A 164 -36.27 -18.60 37.40
N ASP A 165 -36.83 -17.61 38.11
CA ASP A 165 -37.77 -16.55 37.69
C ASP A 165 -38.15 -15.63 38.90
N GLY A 166 -38.67 -14.40 38.66
CA GLY A 166 -39.42 -13.50 39.59
C GLY A 166 -38.67 -12.92 40.81
N GLY A 167 -38.90 -11.71 41.35
CA GLY A 167 -39.90 -10.64 41.20
C GLY A 167 -39.98 -9.86 42.54
N GLU A 168 -40.06 -8.52 42.46
CA GLU A 168 -40.46 -7.53 43.49
C GLU A 168 -39.54 -7.09 44.66
N GLY A 169 -39.44 -5.75 44.81
CA GLY A 169 -39.62 -5.07 46.11
C GLY A 169 -38.49 -4.18 46.66
N GLY A 170 -38.69 -2.84 46.63
CA GLY A 170 -38.34 -1.97 47.77
C GLY A 170 -37.25 -0.90 47.60
N GLU A 171 -37.67 0.37 47.65
CA GLU A 171 -36.93 1.65 47.73
C GLU A 171 -36.01 1.77 48.98
N VAL A 172 -35.07 2.72 49.21
CA VAL A 172 -35.17 4.20 49.25
C VAL A 172 -33.76 4.84 49.34
N ALA A 173 -33.56 5.92 48.57
CA ALA A 173 -32.78 7.17 48.74
C ALA A 173 -31.39 7.22 49.43
N ALA A 174 -30.42 7.89 48.78
CA ALA A 174 -30.17 9.34 48.96
C ALA A 174 -29.00 9.86 48.08
N HIS A 175 -29.27 10.96 47.36
CA HIS A 175 -28.37 11.82 46.56
C HIS A 175 -27.49 12.74 47.47
N PRO A 176 -26.78 13.80 47.00
CA PRO A 176 -26.28 14.21 45.66
C PRO A 176 -24.80 14.69 45.69
N LEU A 177 -24.09 14.81 44.56
CA LEU A 177 -23.18 15.97 44.29
C LEU A 177 -22.91 16.17 42.78
N LEU A 178 -23.57 17.21 42.24
CA LEU A 178 -23.10 18.25 41.32
C LEU A 178 -22.40 17.91 39.97
N ARG A 179 -23.17 18.19 38.89
CA ARG A 179 -22.88 19.14 37.78
C ARG A 179 -21.50 19.10 37.11
N ARG A 180 -21.49 18.83 35.79
CA ARG A 180 -21.35 19.87 34.74
C ARG A 180 -21.48 19.24 33.34
N SER A 181 -22.65 19.40 32.72
CA SER A 181 -22.84 19.09 31.30
C SER A 181 -22.05 20.09 30.45
N GLN A 182 -21.10 19.60 29.67
CA GLN A 182 -20.43 20.38 28.63
C GLN A 182 -21.05 20.00 27.29
N SER A 183 -21.84 20.92 26.74
CA SER A 183 -22.44 20.84 25.42
C SER A 183 -21.34 20.78 24.36
N TYR A 184 -21.32 19.70 23.59
CA TYR A 184 -20.52 19.64 22.37
C TYR A 184 -21.26 20.40 21.27
N ILE A 185 -20.86 21.64 21.05
CA ILE A 185 -21.09 22.32 19.77
C ILE A 185 -20.13 21.65 18.76
N PRO A 186 -20.62 21.08 17.64
CA PRO A 186 -19.74 20.56 16.61
C PRO A 186 -18.92 21.70 16.02
N PRO A 187 -17.59 21.57 15.86
CA PRO A 187 -16.83 22.55 15.11
C PRO A 187 -17.31 22.54 13.66
N SER A 188 -17.66 23.74 13.21
CA SER A 188 -18.03 24.14 11.85
C SER A 188 -17.27 23.36 10.78
N ALA A 189 -18.02 22.90 9.77
CA ALA A 189 -17.53 22.23 8.57
C ALA A 189 -16.26 22.91 8.04
N ALA A 190 -15.15 22.16 8.06
CA ALA A 190 -13.97 22.54 7.31
C ALA A 190 -14.42 22.75 5.84
N LYS A 191 -14.16 23.94 5.30
CA LYS A 191 -14.34 24.21 3.87
C LYS A 191 -13.69 23.05 3.09
N PRO A 192 -14.39 22.39 2.15
CA PRO A 192 -13.74 21.43 1.28
C PRO A 192 -12.59 22.14 0.55
N PRO A 193 -11.45 21.47 0.35
CA PRO A 193 -10.35 22.05 -0.41
C PRO A 193 -10.88 22.52 -1.76
N ALA A 194 -10.48 23.71 -2.19
CA ALA A 194 -10.98 24.40 -3.39
C ALA A 194 -10.47 23.78 -4.71
N GLY A 195 -10.47 22.45 -4.80
CA GLY A 195 -9.97 21.68 -5.94
C GLY A 195 -10.88 20.51 -6.28
N PRO A 196 -10.63 19.85 -7.42
CA PRO A 196 -11.36 18.65 -7.82
C PRO A 196 -11.26 17.56 -6.74
N PRO A 197 -12.28 16.70 -6.59
CA PRO A 197 -12.24 15.59 -5.63
C PRO A 197 -11.00 14.70 -5.85
N VAL A 198 -10.32 14.37 -4.75
CA VAL A 198 -9.20 13.43 -4.78
C VAL A 198 -9.73 12.00 -4.92
N LEU A 199 -9.32 11.33 -5.99
CA LEU A 199 -9.70 9.94 -6.28
C LEU A 199 -8.79 8.94 -5.56
N LYS A 200 -7.50 9.24 -5.46
CA LYS A 200 -6.52 8.46 -4.70
C LYS A 200 -5.33 9.33 -4.34
N SER A 201 -4.76 9.13 -3.16
CA SER A 201 -3.51 9.75 -2.74
C SER A 201 -2.64 8.76 -1.99
N GLY A 202 -1.34 9.00 -1.95
CA GLY A 202 -0.40 8.14 -1.23
C GLY A 202 1.05 8.34 -1.66
N PHE A 203 1.97 7.80 -0.87
CA PHE A 203 3.40 7.86 -1.19
C PHE A 203 3.77 6.75 -2.19
N CYS A 204 4.56 7.12 -3.20
CA CYS A 204 5.23 6.17 -4.09
C CYS A 204 6.67 6.63 -4.34
N VAL A 205 7.49 5.74 -4.88
CA VAL A 205 8.87 6.05 -5.27
C VAL A 205 8.96 6.16 -6.78
N LYS A 206 9.47 7.28 -7.30
CA LYS A 206 9.50 7.52 -8.75
C LYS A 206 10.89 7.79 -9.30
N GLN A 207 11.17 7.27 -10.49
CA GLN A 207 12.44 7.49 -11.17
C GLN A 207 12.58 8.92 -11.72
N GLY A 208 13.72 9.56 -11.48
CA GLY A 208 14.07 10.86 -12.06
C GLY A 208 14.16 10.84 -13.58
N ASN A 209 14.00 12.01 -14.21
CA ASN A 209 14.01 12.09 -15.68
C ASN A 209 15.42 11.92 -16.25
N VAL A 210 16.29 12.85 -15.86
CA VAL A 210 17.69 12.96 -16.32
C VAL A 210 18.57 12.04 -15.48
N ARG A 211 18.71 12.36 -14.19
CA ARG A 211 19.35 11.48 -13.23
C ARG A 211 18.33 10.41 -12.84
N LYS A 212 18.59 9.15 -13.18
CA LYS A 212 17.70 8.00 -12.93
C LYS A 212 17.58 7.61 -11.45
N SER A 213 17.75 8.57 -10.54
CA SER A 213 17.58 8.42 -9.09
C SER A 213 16.13 8.19 -8.72
N TRP A 214 15.89 7.38 -7.69
CA TRP A 214 14.57 7.08 -7.16
C TRP A 214 14.26 7.99 -5.97
N LYS A 215 13.07 8.58 -5.96
CA LYS A 215 12.67 9.53 -4.90
C LYS A 215 11.25 9.26 -4.43
N ARG A 216 11.07 9.14 -3.12
CA ARG A 216 9.77 9.10 -2.47
C ARG A 216 9.05 10.44 -2.65
N ARG A 217 7.81 10.38 -3.11
CA ARG A 217 6.95 11.53 -3.40
C ARG A 217 5.52 11.20 -3.02
N PHE A 218 4.78 12.20 -2.58
CA PHE A 218 3.36 12.07 -2.33
C PHE A 218 2.60 12.31 -3.63
N PHE A 219 1.85 11.33 -4.09
CA PHE A 219 1.05 11.40 -5.31
C PHE A 219 -0.41 11.68 -4.95
N VAL A 220 -1.06 12.47 -5.80
CA VAL A 220 -2.49 12.78 -5.74
C VAL A 220 -3.05 12.61 -7.14
N LEU A 221 -4.05 11.74 -7.27
CA LEU A 221 -4.86 11.59 -8.47
C LEU A 221 -6.20 12.27 -8.21
N ASP A 222 -6.54 13.20 -9.10
CA ASP A 222 -7.85 13.82 -9.20
C ASP A 222 -8.54 13.44 -10.52
N GLU A 223 -9.67 14.07 -10.82
CA GLU A 223 -10.45 13.82 -12.03
C GLU A 223 -9.78 14.20 -13.36
N PHE A 224 -8.74 15.05 -13.32
CA PHE A 224 -8.12 15.66 -14.50
C PHE A 224 -6.61 15.45 -14.56
N SER A 225 -5.94 15.16 -13.43
CA SER A 225 -4.50 15.09 -13.34
C SER A 225 -3.97 14.10 -12.29
N ILE A 226 -2.72 13.68 -12.49
CA ILE A 226 -1.90 13.01 -11.48
C ILE A 226 -0.78 13.98 -11.11
N SER A 227 -0.80 14.46 -9.88
CA SER A 227 0.17 15.40 -9.35
C SER A 227 1.06 14.73 -8.32
N TYR A 228 2.33 15.15 -8.23
CA TYR A 228 3.22 14.68 -7.17
C TYR A 228 3.98 15.80 -6.47
N TYR A 229 4.16 15.63 -5.17
CA TYR A 229 4.65 16.63 -4.21
C TYR A 229 5.89 16.11 -3.48
N LYS A 230 6.71 16.99 -2.88
CA LYS A 230 7.87 16.54 -2.10
C LYS A 230 7.40 15.85 -0.81
N CYS A 231 6.40 16.40 -0.13
CA CYS A 231 5.63 15.75 0.93
C CYS A 231 4.12 16.09 0.82
N GLU A 232 3.30 15.47 1.67
CA GLU A 232 1.85 15.64 1.67
C GLU A 232 1.39 17.06 2.05
N GLN A 233 2.19 17.78 2.84
CA GLN A 233 1.87 19.12 3.34
C GLN A 233 2.18 20.23 2.32
N ASP A 234 2.87 19.91 1.23
CA ASP A 234 3.21 20.90 0.21
C ASP A 234 1.95 21.32 -0.56
N LYS A 235 1.79 22.63 -0.77
CA LYS A 235 0.66 23.18 -1.53
C LYS A 235 0.83 23.03 -3.04
N GLU A 236 2.06 23.19 -3.52
CA GLU A 236 2.38 23.22 -4.95
C GLU A 236 2.96 21.88 -5.42
N PRO A 237 2.44 21.31 -6.50
CA PRO A 237 2.98 20.08 -7.05
C PRO A 237 4.33 20.35 -7.72
N LEU A 238 5.25 19.40 -7.59
CA LEU A 238 6.50 19.41 -8.36
C LEU A 238 6.22 19.21 -9.86
N ARG A 239 5.14 18.51 -10.18
CA ARG A 239 4.59 18.35 -11.53
C ARG A 239 3.17 17.81 -11.44
N SER A 240 2.35 18.23 -12.40
CA SER A 240 1.06 17.61 -12.72
C SER A 240 1.13 16.96 -14.10
N ILE A 241 0.62 15.74 -14.21
CA ILE A 241 0.47 14.97 -15.45
C ILE A 241 -1.02 15.01 -15.78
N LEU A 242 -1.41 15.69 -16.86
CA LEU A 242 -2.82 15.76 -17.24
C LEU A 242 -3.28 14.41 -17.78
N LEU A 243 -4.43 13.93 -17.32
CA LEU A 243 -4.98 12.63 -17.72
C LEU A 243 -5.29 12.56 -19.22
N LYS A 244 -5.58 13.70 -19.86
CA LYS A 244 -5.73 13.79 -21.32
C LYS A 244 -4.46 13.42 -22.09
N ASP A 245 -3.29 13.57 -21.47
CA ASP A 245 -1.98 13.27 -22.08
C ASP A 245 -1.53 11.83 -21.76
N VAL A 246 -2.24 11.11 -20.89
CA VAL A 246 -1.93 9.72 -20.53
C VAL A 246 -2.42 8.80 -21.65
N CYS A 247 -1.48 8.13 -22.31
CA CYS A 247 -1.75 7.16 -23.35
C CYS A 247 -2.09 5.79 -22.75
N LYS A 248 -1.29 5.33 -21.78
CA LYS A 248 -1.45 4.02 -21.11
C LYS A 248 -0.93 4.04 -19.67
N THR A 249 -1.44 3.14 -18.85
CA THR A 249 -0.91 2.87 -17.50
C THR A 249 -0.99 1.36 -17.25
N HIS A 250 0.12 0.73 -16.93
CA HIS A 250 0.18 -0.72 -16.68
C HIS A 250 1.39 -1.11 -15.85
N GLU A 251 1.42 -2.37 -15.40
CA GLU A 251 2.58 -2.97 -14.74
C GLU A 251 3.80 -2.95 -15.67
N CYS A 252 4.96 -2.64 -15.11
CA CYS A 252 6.20 -2.51 -15.85
C CYS A 252 6.92 -3.87 -15.88
N LEU A 253 6.73 -4.61 -16.97
CA LEU A 253 7.33 -5.93 -17.17
C LEU A 253 8.69 -5.82 -17.88
N VAL A 254 9.65 -5.21 -17.20
CA VAL A 254 11.02 -5.07 -17.75
C VAL A 254 11.78 -6.38 -17.61
N LYS A 255 12.47 -6.78 -18.69
CA LYS A 255 13.24 -8.03 -18.77
C LYS A 255 14.76 -7.83 -18.63
N SER A 256 15.25 -6.60 -18.48
CA SER A 256 16.69 -6.30 -18.34
C SER A 256 16.98 -4.92 -17.74
N GLY A 257 18.19 -4.74 -17.18
CA GLY A 257 18.67 -3.45 -16.64
C GLY A 257 18.17 -3.13 -15.21
N ASP A 258 18.41 -1.90 -14.77
CA ASP A 258 18.18 -1.44 -13.38
C ASP A 258 16.72 -1.52 -12.89
N LEU A 259 15.77 -1.68 -13.81
CA LEU A 259 14.35 -1.83 -13.51
C LEU A 259 13.96 -3.28 -13.22
N LEU A 260 14.74 -4.26 -13.71
CA LEU A 260 14.45 -5.69 -13.55
C LEU A 260 14.26 -6.09 -12.08
N MET A 261 15.08 -5.52 -11.21
CA MET A 261 15.12 -5.89 -9.80
C MET A 261 14.04 -5.17 -8.96
N ARG A 262 13.34 -4.19 -9.54
CA ARG A 262 12.31 -3.44 -8.80
C ARG A 262 10.97 -4.17 -8.80
N ASP A 263 10.50 -4.48 -7.60
CA ASP A 263 9.16 -4.99 -7.36
C ASP A 263 8.11 -3.87 -7.43
N ASN A 264 6.84 -4.24 -7.59
CA ASN A 264 5.68 -3.34 -7.53
C ASN A 264 5.81 -2.10 -8.44
N LEU A 265 6.44 -2.30 -9.60
CA LEU A 265 6.76 -1.25 -10.56
C LEU A 265 5.66 -1.15 -11.62
N PHE A 266 5.13 0.05 -11.80
CA PHE A 266 4.22 0.38 -12.89
C PHE A 266 4.70 1.60 -13.65
N GLU A 267 4.19 1.75 -14.88
CA GLU A 267 4.52 2.87 -15.73
C GLU A 267 3.30 3.63 -16.21
N ILE A 268 3.43 4.96 -16.27
CA ILE A 268 2.47 5.87 -16.90
C ILE A 268 3.12 6.39 -18.16
N ILE A 269 2.58 5.99 -19.31
CA ILE A 269 3.05 6.42 -20.62
C ILE A 269 2.24 7.63 -21.05
N THR A 270 2.91 8.77 -21.22
CA THR A 270 2.34 9.97 -21.87
C THR A 270 2.89 10.16 -23.27
N SER A 271 2.35 11.11 -24.01
CA SER A 271 2.81 11.47 -25.36
C SER A 271 4.29 11.88 -25.44
N SER A 272 4.86 12.38 -24.34
CA SER A 272 6.22 12.93 -24.30
C SER A 272 7.17 12.16 -23.37
N ARG A 273 6.63 11.32 -22.47
CA ARG A 273 7.44 10.69 -21.43
C ARG A 273 6.76 9.48 -20.79
N THR A 274 7.58 8.48 -20.48
CA THR A 274 7.22 7.40 -19.56
C THR A 274 7.65 7.73 -18.13
N PHE A 275 6.75 7.55 -17.17
CA PHE A 275 7.01 7.69 -15.74
C PHE A 275 7.02 6.31 -15.08
N TYR A 276 8.17 5.91 -14.54
CA TYR A 276 8.31 4.70 -13.74
C TYR A 276 8.07 5.01 -12.26
N ILE A 277 7.14 4.27 -11.65
CA ILE A 277 6.68 4.47 -10.28
C ILE A 277 6.61 3.11 -9.58
N GLN A 278 7.23 3.01 -8.41
CA GLN A 278 7.19 1.86 -7.53
C GLN A 278 6.23 2.15 -6.37
N ALA A 279 5.29 1.24 -6.13
CA ALA A 279 4.39 1.29 -4.98
C ALA A 279 4.95 0.47 -3.80
N ASP A 280 4.40 0.70 -2.60
CA ASP A 280 4.87 0.03 -1.38
C ASP A 280 4.48 -1.46 -1.34
N SER A 281 3.40 -1.86 -2.03
CA SER A 281 2.93 -3.26 -2.15
C SER A 281 2.29 -3.56 -3.51
N PRO A 282 2.12 -4.85 -3.88
CA PRO A 282 1.43 -5.24 -5.11
C PRO A 282 -0.01 -4.72 -5.16
N GLU A 283 -0.72 -4.72 -4.03
CA GLU A 283 -2.11 -4.27 -3.94
C GLU A 283 -2.20 -2.78 -4.23
N ASP A 284 -1.27 -1.99 -3.68
CA ASP A 284 -1.23 -0.56 -3.91
C ASP A 284 -0.85 -0.23 -5.36
N MET A 285 0.11 -0.94 -5.96
CA MET A 285 0.42 -0.83 -7.39
C MET A 285 -0.83 -1.04 -8.25
N HIS A 286 -1.54 -2.15 -8.06
CA HIS A 286 -2.74 -2.44 -8.84
C HIS A 286 -3.88 -1.44 -8.54
N SER A 287 -3.99 -0.98 -7.29
CA SER A 287 -4.93 0.09 -6.90
C SER A 287 -4.66 1.38 -7.66
N TRP A 288 -3.39 1.80 -7.76
CA TRP A 288 -2.98 2.96 -8.56
C TRP A 288 -3.28 2.79 -10.05
N ILE A 289 -2.90 1.65 -10.64
CA ILE A 289 -3.18 1.35 -12.06
C ILE A 289 -4.69 1.44 -12.34
N ARG A 290 -5.52 0.82 -11.49
CA ARG A 290 -6.99 0.85 -11.64
C ARG A 290 -7.56 2.26 -11.51
N ALA A 291 -7.14 3.01 -10.49
CA ALA A 291 -7.62 4.35 -10.24
C ALA A 291 -7.29 5.30 -11.41
N ILE A 292 -6.04 5.26 -11.88
CA ILE A 292 -5.60 6.07 -13.03
C ILE A 292 -6.35 5.69 -14.30
N THR A 293 -6.44 4.39 -14.60
CA THR A 293 -7.13 3.90 -15.79
C THR A 293 -8.61 4.28 -15.77
N GLY A 294 -9.27 4.12 -14.62
CA GLY A 294 -10.67 4.53 -14.42
C GLY A 294 -10.88 6.03 -14.62
N ALA A 295 -10.00 6.87 -14.07
CA ALA A 295 -10.08 8.32 -14.24
C ALA A 295 -9.88 8.75 -15.70
N VAL A 296 -8.92 8.15 -16.41
CA VAL A 296 -8.70 8.40 -17.86
C VAL A 296 -9.92 7.98 -18.68
N GLN A 297 -10.55 6.86 -18.36
CA GLN A 297 -11.77 6.40 -19.04
C GLN A 297 -12.95 7.34 -18.77
N ALA A 298 -13.16 7.73 -17.50
CA ALA A 298 -14.21 8.67 -17.12
C ALA A 298 -14.08 10.02 -17.85
N LEU A 299 -12.85 10.51 -18.04
CA LEU A 299 -12.60 11.75 -18.79
C LEU A 299 -13.01 11.65 -20.27
N LYS A 300 -12.91 10.46 -20.89
CA LYS A 300 -13.31 10.22 -22.28
C LYS A 300 -14.83 10.10 -22.46
N ILE A 301 -15.53 9.61 -21.44
CA ILE A 301 -16.98 9.37 -21.48
C ILE A 301 -17.76 10.66 -21.20
N ARG A 302 -17.17 11.65 -20.52
CA ARG A 302 -17.79 12.97 -20.35
C ARG A 302 -18.11 13.57 -21.73
N PRO A 303 -19.38 13.88 -22.03
CA PRO A 303 -19.72 14.64 -23.23
C PRO A 303 -18.89 15.92 -23.26
N ARG A 304 -18.41 16.32 -24.45
CA ARG A 304 -17.81 17.64 -24.67
C ARG A 304 -18.87 18.73 -24.46
N GLU A 305 -19.27 19.00 -23.23
CA GLU A 305 -20.16 20.11 -22.88
C GLU A 305 -19.39 21.32 -22.33
N MET A 306 -18.11 21.48 -22.70
CA MET A 306 -17.33 22.68 -22.40
C MET A 306 -16.75 23.40 -23.62
N SER A 307 -17.25 23.13 -24.82
CA SER A 307 -17.03 24.01 -25.97
C SER A 307 -18.25 24.91 -26.16
N PHE A 308 -18.02 26.23 -26.08
CA PHE A 308 -18.96 27.36 -26.24
C PHE A 308 -19.60 27.92 -24.96
N VAL A 309 -18.78 28.55 -24.11
CA VAL A 309 -19.11 29.91 -23.66
C VAL A 309 -18.24 30.89 -24.44
N ARG A 310 -18.68 31.21 -25.67
CA ARG A 310 -18.28 32.47 -26.30
C ARG A 310 -18.88 33.58 -25.44
N SER A 311 -18.04 34.54 -25.07
CA SER A 311 -18.38 35.76 -24.35
C SER A 311 -19.70 36.35 -24.81
N THR A 312 -20.69 36.42 -23.91
CA THR A 312 -21.82 37.31 -24.06
C THR A 312 -21.46 38.66 -23.44
N SER A 313 -20.85 39.53 -24.24
CA SER A 313 -20.83 40.96 -23.97
C SER A 313 -22.25 41.51 -24.14
N VAL A 314 -22.84 42.00 -23.06
CA VAL A 314 -24.11 42.72 -23.09
C VAL A 314 -23.85 44.13 -23.65
N ALA A 315 -24.34 44.41 -24.85
CA ALA A 315 -24.61 45.77 -25.31
C ALA A 315 -25.85 45.77 -26.22
N ARG A 316 -26.74 46.73 -25.95
CA ARG A 316 -28.11 46.88 -26.44
C ARG A 316 -28.23 47.19 -27.95
N PRO A 317 -29.44 47.06 -28.53
CA PRO A 317 -29.66 47.07 -29.97
C PRO A 317 -29.96 48.47 -30.52
N GLY A 318 -29.60 48.69 -31.80
CA GLY A 318 -30.08 49.82 -32.58
C GLY A 318 -29.74 49.69 -34.06
N GLY A 319 -30.77 49.62 -34.92
CA GLY A 319 -30.78 50.32 -36.21
C GLY A 319 -30.31 49.60 -37.48
N SER A 320 -31.28 48.96 -38.15
CA SER A 320 -31.62 49.06 -39.59
C SER A 320 -30.57 48.96 -40.73
N SER A 321 -30.95 48.09 -41.69
CA SER A 321 -30.89 48.19 -43.16
C SER A 321 -29.60 47.90 -43.96
N GLY A 322 -29.75 46.96 -44.92
CA GLY A 322 -28.98 46.92 -46.18
C GLY A 322 -28.38 45.54 -46.52
N PRO A 323 -28.79 44.87 -47.61
CA PRO A 323 -28.24 43.58 -48.03
C PRO A 323 -27.17 43.74 -49.12
N CYS A 324 -26.20 42.82 -49.22
CA CYS A 324 -25.61 42.42 -50.52
C CYS A 324 -24.71 41.18 -50.41
N GLN A 325 -24.76 40.38 -51.48
CA GLN A 325 -24.14 39.07 -51.69
C GLN A 325 -22.70 39.17 -52.30
N PRO A 326 -21.99 38.04 -52.53
CA PRO A 326 -20.52 37.94 -52.45
C PRO A 326 -19.78 37.82 -53.80
N ARG A 327 -18.45 38.14 -53.83
CA ARG A 327 -17.32 37.36 -54.44
C ARG A 327 -16.01 38.17 -54.64
N PRO A 328 -14.84 37.53 -54.96
CA PRO A 328 -13.51 37.90 -54.48
C PRO A 328 -12.55 38.48 -55.55
N LEU A 329 -11.37 38.97 -55.12
CA LEU A 329 -10.20 39.30 -55.95
C LEU A 329 -8.95 39.30 -55.03
N ALA A 330 -8.02 38.34 -55.12
CA ALA A 330 -6.93 38.12 -56.09
C ALA A 330 -5.72 39.09 -55.95
N GLU A 331 -4.54 38.45 -55.87
CA GLU A 331 -3.16 38.93 -56.07
C GLU A 331 -2.63 39.97 -55.05
N GLU A 332 -1.45 39.77 -54.44
CA GLU A 332 -0.17 39.83 -55.15
C GLU A 332 0.94 38.92 -54.55
N ARG A 333 1.73 38.42 -55.49
CA ARG A 333 2.95 37.60 -55.38
C ARG A 333 4.07 38.26 -54.56
N ARG A 334 4.84 37.42 -53.85
CA ARG A 334 6.26 37.23 -54.23
C ARG A 334 6.76 35.82 -53.89
N ALA A 335 7.26 35.19 -54.94
CA ALA A 335 7.97 33.92 -55.03
C ALA A 335 9.40 34.07 -54.47
N LEU A 336 10.25 33.06 -54.26
CA LEU A 336 10.31 31.68 -54.71
C LEU A 336 11.40 30.93 -53.89
N SER A 337 11.22 29.62 -53.73
CA SER A 337 12.25 28.54 -53.78
C SER A 337 13.36 28.47 -52.73
N LYS A 338 13.86 27.31 -52.31
CA LYS A 338 13.54 25.88 -52.48
C LYS A 338 14.42 25.18 -51.44
N ALA A 339 13.88 24.24 -50.67
CA ALA A 339 14.67 23.10 -50.23
C ALA A 339 14.68 22.05 -51.36
N PRO A 340 15.66 21.14 -51.38
CA PRO A 340 15.30 19.82 -50.88
C PRO A 340 16.37 19.15 -50.00
N SER A 341 15.84 18.17 -49.27
CA SER A 341 16.45 17.21 -48.36
C SER A 341 17.77 16.57 -48.81
N SER A 342 18.64 16.26 -47.86
CA SER A 342 18.76 14.91 -47.27
C SER A 342 20.01 14.79 -46.39
N SER A 343 19.93 13.92 -45.38
CA SER A 343 21.04 13.18 -44.73
C SER A 343 22.10 14.03 -44.00
N SER A 344 22.61 13.71 -42.82
CA SER A 344 22.68 12.47 -42.07
C SER A 344 23.14 12.84 -40.66
N TRP A 345 22.47 12.30 -39.65
CA TRP A 345 23.06 12.05 -38.35
C TRP A 345 24.33 11.21 -38.49
N GLN A 346 25.39 11.51 -37.73
CA GLN A 346 26.23 10.46 -37.16
C GLN A 346 26.66 10.75 -35.70
N PRO A 347 26.67 9.72 -34.84
CA PRO A 347 27.19 9.76 -33.48
C PRO A 347 28.69 9.40 -33.45
N TRP A 348 29.35 9.69 -32.31
CA TRP A 348 30.73 9.30 -31.94
C TRP A 348 31.88 10.21 -32.41
N THR A 349 32.46 10.93 -31.46
CA THR A 349 33.89 11.29 -31.44
C THR A 349 34.43 10.99 -30.04
N PRO A 350 35.47 10.15 -29.89
CA PRO A 350 36.13 9.94 -28.60
C PRO A 350 37.05 11.12 -28.25
N VAL A 351 37.02 11.54 -26.98
CA VAL A 351 37.93 12.55 -26.42
C VAL A 351 39.26 11.85 -26.06
N PRO A 352 40.44 12.42 -26.40
CA PRO A 352 41.73 11.82 -26.06
C PRO A 352 42.00 11.81 -24.55
N GLN A 353 42.54 10.70 -24.04
CA GLN A 353 43.14 10.64 -22.71
C GLN A 353 44.48 11.38 -22.71
N ALA A 354 44.69 12.25 -21.72
CA ALA A 354 46.00 12.79 -21.40
C ALA A 354 46.72 11.86 -20.42
N GLU A 355 47.83 11.28 -20.86
CA GLU A 355 48.88 10.75 -19.97
C GLU A 355 49.62 11.91 -19.29
N GLY A 356 50.09 11.69 -18.06
CA GLY A 356 50.90 12.66 -17.35
C GLY A 356 51.32 12.22 -15.94
N GLN A 357 52.39 11.41 -15.91
CA GLN A 357 53.48 11.27 -14.92
C GLN A 357 53.19 10.97 -13.45
#